data_AF-A0A401G5Z2-F1
#
_entry.id   AF-A0A401G5Z2-F1
#
_cell.length_a   1.000
_cell.length_b   1.000
_cell.length_c   1.000
_cell.angle_alpha   90.00
_cell.angle_beta   90.00
_cell.angle_gamma   90.00
#
_symmetry.space_group_name_H-M   'P 1'
#
loop_
_entity.id
_entity.type
_entity.pdbx_description
1 polymer ?
#
loop_
_entity_poly.entity_id
_entity_poly.type
_entity_poly.pdbx_seq_one_letter_code
_entity_poly.pdbx_strand_id
1 'polypeptide(L)'
;MSRNSKVSSRSSKVSSRSSHSAPSSFHIDIALANGEPLKSPADSGYTSARASSSVNVDVSLDAAYQQWKAAAEASRSVEELDHSVEECQAQLKDAKDRLTELETHRKPLKRKKSIMSGILGKSKQNVSQVVDTTSSADLADARSGVQEPERRLAELTAQLQATKVVAEKLDECFDILKNSLADGPLPSWRYIEGNEEAISRAEHSAAKIEATYIDSQKTTDAMLFAQNAVQSSHHHYSHAMFLLEGVCGSHRSKIAAIMADEQSKEMTYKEAAQWAQKAQICFNECLRTLEPFKDFLGDEAQGCDELVQTGLLQAVQLYNLNYGGKALQFGITTQMQIMLQKQEAVFERLTDFAVAVQNFTKHSESVHREMRHKRDAARRKLVALWMNDISDYSSPSSPISPL
;
A
#
# COMPACT_ATOMS: atom_id res chain seq x y z
N MET A 1 -44.06 -28.39 -31.11
CA MET A 1 -45.20 -28.36 -30.17
C MET A 1 -44.71 -27.74 -28.87
N SER A 2 -44.73 -26.42 -28.75
CA SER A 2 -45.76 -25.64 -28.05
C SER A 2 -46.00 -26.10 -26.60
N ARG A 3 -45.44 -25.39 -25.63
CA ARG A 3 -46.21 -24.47 -24.77
C ARG A 3 -45.30 -23.61 -23.88
N ASN A 4 -45.47 -22.31 -24.02
CA ASN A 4 -45.02 -21.24 -23.14
C ASN A 4 -45.76 -21.31 -21.79
N SER A 5 -45.07 -21.00 -20.70
CA SER A 5 -45.68 -20.40 -19.52
C SER A 5 -44.75 -19.34 -18.92
N LYS A 6 -45.06 -18.09 -19.27
CA LYS A 6 -44.62 -16.86 -18.61
C LYS A 6 -45.14 -16.88 -17.17
N VAL A 7 -44.25 -16.72 -16.18
CA VAL A 7 -44.63 -16.29 -14.84
C VAL A 7 -43.92 -14.96 -14.57
N SER A 8 -44.74 -13.95 -14.34
CA SER A 8 -44.39 -12.57 -14.03
C SER A 8 -44.75 -12.36 -12.56
N SER A 9 -43.77 -12.02 -11.72
CA SER A 9 -44.02 -11.67 -10.32
C SER A 9 -43.04 -10.60 -9.84
N ARG A 10 -43.54 -9.36 -9.90
CA ARG A 10 -43.41 -8.26 -8.93
C ARG A 10 -42.13 -8.21 -8.06
N SER A 11 -41.28 -7.24 -8.40
CA SER A 11 -40.32 -6.60 -7.51
C SER A 11 -41.06 -5.78 -6.45
N SER A 12 -41.00 -6.19 -5.19
CA SER A 12 -41.39 -5.39 -4.02
C SER A 12 -40.16 -4.65 -3.49
N LYS A 13 -40.11 -3.33 -3.72
CA LYS A 13 -39.18 -2.42 -3.04
C LYS A 13 -39.55 -2.36 -1.57
N VAL A 14 -38.73 -2.98 -0.72
CA VAL A 14 -38.72 -2.75 0.73
C VAL A 14 -37.83 -1.53 0.97
N SER A 15 -38.45 -0.43 1.43
CA SER A 15 -37.73 0.74 1.94
C SER A 15 -37.19 0.43 3.32
N SER A 16 -35.94 -0.01 3.38
CA SER A 16 -35.17 -0.08 4.62
C SER A 16 -34.68 1.33 4.95
N ARG A 17 -35.33 2.01 5.89
CA ARG A 17 -34.77 3.18 6.58
C ARG A 17 -33.57 2.67 7.39
N SER A 18 -32.36 2.91 6.89
CA SER A 18 -31.13 2.78 7.65
C SER A 18 -31.09 3.87 8.71
N SER A 19 -31.38 3.51 9.96
CA SER A 19 -31.06 4.32 11.12
C SER A 19 -29.55 4.28 11.31
N HIS A 20 -28.87 5.33 10.85
CA HIS A 20 -27.47 5.57 11.18
C HIS A 20 -27.37 5.82 12.69
N SER A 21 -26.97 4.80 13.44
CA SER A 21 -26.41 4.97 14.78
C SER A 21 -25.12 5.76 14.64
N ALA A 22 -25.02 6.88 15.37
CA ALA A 22 -23.79 7.65 15.48
C ALA A 22 -22.65 6.72 15.93
N PRO A 23 -21.43 6.85 15.35
CA PRO A 23 -20.29 6.12 15.87
C PRO A 23 -20.05 6.56 17.31
N SER A 24 -19.92 5.57 18.20
CA SER A 24 -19.47 5.74 19.57
C SER A 24 -18.22 6.61 19.57
N SER A 25 -18.27 7.75 20.28
CA SER A 25 -17.11 8.60 20.53
C SER A 25 -16.10 7.81 21.35
N PHE A 26 -15.14 7.18 20.67
CA PHE A 26 -13.96 6.59 21.29
C PHE A 26 -13.00 7.73 21.65
N HIS A 27 -13.11 8.21 22.88
CA HIS A 27 -12.17 9.19 23.45
C HIS A 27 -10.91 8.43 23.88
N ILE A 28 -9.95 8.27 22.97
CA ILE A 28 -8.59 7.87 23.34
C ILE A 28 -7.95 9.12 23.96
N ASP A 29 -7.66 9.11 25.26
CA ASP A 29 -6.94 10.19 25.93
C ASP A 29 -5.46 10.19 25.48
N ILE A 30 -5.21 10.75 24.30
CA ILE A 30 -3.88 10.93 23.67
C ILE A 30 -2.90 11.67 24.61
N ALA A 31 -3.41 12.41 25.59
CA ALA A 31 -2.61 13.08 26.62
C ALA A 31 -1.76 12.11 27.47
N LEU A 32 -2.26 10.89 27.75
CA LEU A 32 -1.49 9.89 28.51
C LEU A 32 -0.33 9.28 27.69
N ALA A 33 -0.50 9.16 26.37
CA ALA A 33 0.50 8.57 25.46
C ALA A 33 1.66 9.51 25.09
N ASN A 34 1.55 10.79 25.46
CA ASN A 34 2.55 11.83 25.15
C ASN A 34 3.52 12.14 26.29
N GLY A 35 3.48 11.40 27.40
CA GLY A 35 4.53 11.43 28.41
C GLY A 35 4.76 12.81 29.04
N GLU A 36 3.75 13.67 29.12
CA GLU A 36 3.84 14.91 29.89
C GLU A 36 4.01 14.54 31.37
N PRO A 37 5.14 14.90 32.02
CA PRO A 37 5.32 14.63 33.44
C PRO A 37 4.31 15.47 34.21
N LEU A 38 3.40 14.81 34.94
CA LEU A 38 2.54 15.45 35.93
C LEU A 38 3.40 16.29 36.88
N LYS A 39 3.39 17.60 36.69
CA LYS A 39 3.97 18.56 37.63
C LYS A 39 3.12 18.53 38.90
N SER A 40 3.60 17.78 39.89
CA SER A 40 3.05 17.80 41.25
C SER A 40 3.25 19.19 41.88
N PRO A 41 2.22 19.79 42.50
CA PRO A 41 2.37 21.01 43.27
C PRO A 41 2.77 20.74 44.73
N ALA A 42 3.81 21.46 45.16
CA ALA A 42 4.11 21.93 46.52
C ALA A 42 4.46 20.93 47.65
N ASP A 43 5.74 20.93 48.01
CA ASP A 43 6.30 21.38 49.30
C ASP A 43 5.54 21.02 50.60
N SER A 44 6.05 20.04 51.37
CA SER A 44 6.08 20.06 52.85
C SER A 44 6.97 18.94 53.41
N GLY A 45 7.82 19.29 54.38
CA GLY A 45 8.90 18.44 54.90
C GLY A 45 8.53 17.44 56.00
N TYR A 46 9.57 16.74 56.43
CA TYR A 46 9.72 15.80 57.57
C TYR A 46 9.39 14.30 57.36
N THR A 47 10.49 13.56 57.12
CA THR A 47 10.91 12.26 57.71
C THR A 47 9.95 11.06 57.70
N SER A 48 10.23 10.09 56.83
CA SER A 48 10.50 8.69 57.21
C SER A 48 11.03 7.89 56.03
N ALA A 49 12.35 7.79 55.94
CA ALA A 49 13.05 6.89 55.03
C ALA A 49 13.00 5.46 55.61
N ARG A 50 11.98 4.67 55.25
CA ARG A 50 12.02 3.20 55.25
C ARG A 50 10.78 2.54 54.60
N ALA A 51 10.41 2.94 53.38
CA ALA A 51 9.47 2.18 52.53
C ALA A 51 9.51 2.58 51.03
N SER A 52 10.56 3.25 50.56
CA SER A 52 10.47 4.06 49.33
C SER A 52 10.98 3.40 48.05
N SER A 53 11.43 2.13 48.09
CA SER A 53 11.83 1.43 46.87
C SER A 53 10.67 0.68 46.21
N SER A 54 9.70 0.13 46.96
CA SER A 54 8.60 -0.62 46.35
C SER A 54 7.55 0.28 45.70
N VAL A 55 7.23 1.43 46.31
CA VAL A 55 6.20 2.36 45.80
C VAL A 55 6.63 3.01 44.48
N ASN A 56 7.92 3.33 44.31
CA ASN A 56 8.43 3.95 43.08
C ASN A 56 8.51 2.96 41.91
N VAL A 57 8.74 1.67 42.18
CA VAL A 57 8.77 0.64 41.12
C VAL A 57 7.35 0.26 40.68
N ASP A 58 6.40 0.22 41.60
CA ASP A 58 4.99 -0.06 41.30
C ASP A 58 4.35 1.05 40.45
N VAL A 59 4.67 2.33 40.75
CA VAL A 59 4.27 3.49 39.94
C VAL A 59 4.91 3.47 38.54
N SER A 60 6.13 2.95 38.41
CA SER A 60 6.82 2.83 37.11
C SER A 60 6.23 1.71 36.25
N LEU A 61 5.84 0.59 36.85
CA LEU A 61 5.27 -0.56 36.15
C LEU A 61 3.85 -0.28 35.66
N ASP A 62 2.99 0.31 36.51
CA ASP A 62 1.63 0.70 36.12
C ASP A 62 1.67 1.76 35.00
N ALA A 63 2.54 2.77 35.10
CA ALA A 63 2.70 3.76 34.04
C ALA A 63 3.13 3.14 32.70
N ALA A 64 4.09 2.20 32.72
CA ALA A 64 4.51 1.46 31.53
C ALA A 64 3.35 0.61 30.96
N TYR A 65 2.56 -0.01 31.82
CA TYR A 65 1.39 -0.78 31.42
C TYR A 65 0.32 0.08 30.75
N GLN A 66 -0.04 1.23 31.34
CA GLN A 66 -1.03 2.15 30.76
C GLN A 66 -0.58 2.69 29.40
N GLN A 67 0.71 3.03 29.25
CA GLN A 67 1.27 3.48 27.97
C GLN A 67 1.18 2.37 26.90
N TRP A 68 1.57 1.14 27.26
CA TRP A 68 1.44 0.00 26.36
C TRP A 68 -0.03 -0.27 25.98
N LYS A 69 -0.94 -0.21 26.95
CA LYS A 69 -2.38 -0.44 26.73
C LYS A 69 -2.96 0.59 25.78
N ALA A 70 -2.66 1.88 25.97
CA ALA A 70 -3.08 2.95 25.07
C ALA A 70 -2.51 2.74 23.65
N ALA A 71 -1.24 2.36 23.52
CA ALA A 71 -0.64 2.06 22.22
C ALA A 71 -1.27 0.82 21.55
N ALA A 72 -1.61 -0.21 22.33
CA ALA A 72 -2.23 -1.44 21.83
C ALA A 72 -3.69 -1.21 21.39
N GLU A 73 -4.42 -0.37 22.12
CA GLU A 73 -5.77 0.09 21.73
C GLU A 73 -5.71 0.93 20.46
N ALA A 74 -4.82 1.94 20.41
CA ALA A 74 -4.61 2.76 19.22
C ALA A 74 -4.27 1.89 17.99
N SER A 75 -3.38 0.91 18.14
CA SER A 75 -3.01 0.00 17.05
C SER A 75 -4.18 -0.84 16.52
N ARG A 76 -5.18 -1.18 17.34
CA ARG A 76 -6.41 -1.85 16.88
C ARG A 76 -7.34 -0.87 16.16
N SER A 77 -7.46 0.35 16.68
CA SER A 77 -8.35 1.37 16.12
C SER A 77 -7.87 1.95 14.78
N VAL A 78 -6.57 1.82 14.43
CA VAL A 78 -6.05 2.30 13.14
C VAL A 78 -6.82 1.69 11.96
N GLU A 79 -7.09 0.38 11.97
CA GLU A 79 -7.80 -0.28 10.86
C GLU A 79 -9.23 0.23 10.70
N GLU A 80 -9.96 0.40 11.80
CA GLU A 80 -11.34 0.91 11.80
C GLU A 80 -11.41 2.37 11.32
N LEU A 81 -10.43 3.19 11.72
CA LEU A 81 -10.32 4.59 11.30
C LEU A 81 -9.92 4.71 9.82
N ASP A 82 -9.00 3.87 9.34
CA ASP A 82 -8.58 3.84 7.93
C ASP A 82 -9.78 3.51 7.04
N HIS A 83 -10.56 2.48 7.41
CA HIS A 83 -11.81 2.13 6.73
C HIS A 83 -12.83 3.28 6.76
N SER A 84 -13.00 3.95 7.90
CA SER A 84 -13.89 5.10 8.04
C SER A 84 -13.48 6.28 7.15
N VAL A 85 -12.17 6.50 6.96
CA VAL A 85 -11.64 7.51 6.04
C VAL A 85 -11.96 7.13 4.59
N GLU A 86 -11.73 5.87 4.19
CA GLU A 86 -12.06 5.39 2.84
C GLU A 86 -13.55 5.54 2.51
N GLU A 87 -14.44 5.16 3.43
CA GLU A 87 -15.88 5.35 3.26
C GLU A 87 -16.24 6.84 3.11
N CYS A 88 -15.62 7.72 3.91
CA CYS A 88 -15.86 9.15 3.83
C CYS A 88 -15.34 9.75 2.51
N GLN A 89 -14.20 9.27 2.00
CA GLN A 89 -13.69 9.64 0.68
C GLN A 89 -14.64 9.21 -0.45
N ALA A 90 -15.21 8.00 -0.36
CA ALA A 90 -16.19 7.51 -1.31
C ALA A 90 -17.48 8.36 -1.30
N GLN A 91 -17.98 8.72 -0.11
CA GLN A 91 -19.12 9.62 0.06
C GLN A 91 -18.85 11.02 -0.50
N LEU A 92 -17.66 11.56 -0.26
CA LEU A 92 -17.24 12.85 -0.80
C LEU A 92 -17.17 12.84 -2.32
N LYS A 93 -16.65 11.75 -2.90
CA LYS A 93 -16.60 11.58 -4.36
C LYS A 93 -18.00 11.55 -4.95
N ASP A 94 -18.92 10.76 -4.39
CA ASP A 94 -20.32 10.71 -4.82
C ASP A 94 -21.02 12.08 -4.70
N ALA A 95 -20.78 12.81 -3.61
CA ALA A 95 -21.32 14.16 -3.43
C ALA A 95 -20.77 15.16 -4.48
N LYS A 96 -19.48 15.08 -4.81
CA LYS A 96 -18.84 15.90 -5.86
C LYS A 96 -19.33 15.54 -7.27
N ASP A 97 -19.52 14.27 -7.55
CA ASP A 97 -20.03 13.79 -8.82
C ASP A 97 -21.47 14.29 -9.04
N ARG A 98 -22.34 14.21 -8.01
CA ARG A 98 -23.70 14.76 -8.03
C ARG A 98 -23.72 16.28 -8.20
N LEU A 99 -22.83 17.01 -7.54
CA LEU A 99 -22.69 18.46 -7.73
C LEU A 99 -22.31 18.79 -9.18
N THR A 100 -21.36 18.05 -9.74
CA THR A 100 -20.91 18.22 -11.14
C THR A 100 -22.04 17.88 -12.13
N GLU A 101 -22.83 16.85 -11.87
CA GLU A 101 -24.01 16.51 -12.66
C GLU A 101 -25.05 17.65 -12.65
N LEU A 102 -25.35 18.22 -11.48
CA LEU A 102 -26.26 19.36 -11.36
C LEU A 102 -25.73 20.62 -12.06
N GLU A 103 -24.42 20.88 -12.01
CA GLU A 103 -23.79 22.00 -12.69
C GLU A 103 -23.74 21.83 -14.23
N THR A 104 -23.60 20.59 -14.73
CA THR A 104 -23.61 20.28 -16.16
C THR A 104 -25.01 20.34 -16.76
N HIS A 105 -26.04 19.90 -16.04
CA HIS A 105 -27.45 20.02 -16.44
C HIS A 105 -27.95 21.47 -16.49
N ARG A 106 -27.28 22.40 -15.78
CA ARG A 106 -27.62 23.83 -15.76
C ARG A 106 -27.01 24.63 -16.92
N LYS A 107 -26.05 24.09 -17.69
CA LYS A 107 -25.56 24.80 -18.88
C LYS A 107 -26.64 24.75 -19.95
N PRO A 108 -27.30 25.87 -20.31
CA PRO A 108 -28.19 25.85 -21.46
C PRO A 108 -27.33 25.47 -22.66
N LEU A 109 -27.69 24.37 -23.33
CA LEU A 109 -27.25 24.09 -24.70
C LEU A 109 -27.44 25.40 -25.46
N LYS A 110 -26.34 26.12 -25.71
CA LYS A 110 -26.35 27.28 -26.60
C LYS A 110 -26.76 26.70 -27.95
N ARG A 111 -28.06 26.69 -28.23
CA ARG A 111 -28.64 26.39 -29.54
C ARG A 111 -27.86 27.28 -30.50
N LYS A 112 -27.00 26.66 -31.32
CA LYS A 112 -26.40 27.33 -32.48
C LYS A 112 -27.57 27.99 -33.20
N LYS A 113 -27.55 29.33 -33.32
CA LYS A 113 -28.48 30.04 -34.18
C LYS A 113 -28.27 29.49 -35.58
N SER A 114 -29.17 28.61 -36.02
CA SER A 114 -29.25 28.20 -37.42
C SER A 114 -29.60 29.45 -38.22
N ILE A 115 -28.64 29.92 -39.01
CA ILE A 115 -28.86 30.95 -40.03
C ILE A 115 -29.54 30.23 -41.19
N MET A 116 -30.84 30.00 -41.10
CA MET A 116 -31.74 29.80 -42.24
C MET A 116 -33.18 29.67 -41.74
N SER A 117 -33.86 30.81 -41.62
CA SER A 117 -35.32 30.86 -41.63
C SER A 117 -35.76 32.30 -41.84
N GLY A 118 -35.58 32.78 -43.07
CA GLY A 118 -36.47 33.79 -43.63
C GLY A 118 -37.52 33.04 -44.45
N ILE A 119 -38.77 33.06 -43.98
CA ILE A 119 -40.04 33.09 -44.74
C ILE A 119 -41.18 32.76 -43.76
N LEU A 120 -41.86 33.84 -43.36
CA LEU A 120 -43.31 34.00 -43.21
C LEU A 120 -44.13 32.88 -42.53
N GLY A 121 -44.72 33.19 -41.38
CA GLY A 121 -45.88 32.45 -40.86
C GLY A 121 -46.26 32.80 -39.43
N LYS A 122 -47.27 33.65 -39.27
CA LYS A 122 -47.96 33.90 -37.99
C LYS A 122 -48.62 32.61 -37.52
N SER A 123 -48.26 32.10 -36.35
CA SER A 123 -49.13 31.19 -35.58
C SER A 123 -48.83 31.27 -34.08
N LYS A 124 -49.86 31.61 -33.32
CA LYS A 124 -49.92 31.50 -31.86
C LYS A 124 -49.90 30.01 -31.50
N GLN A 125 -48.96 29.59 -30.67
CA GLN A 125 -49.18 28.39 -29.86
C GLN A 125 -48.40 28.49 -28.55
N ASN A 126 -49.16 28.63 -27.46
CA ASN A 126 -48.76 28.29 -26.11
C ASN A 126 -48.20 26.87 -26.10
N VAL A 127 -46.93 26.72 -25.76
CA VAL A 127 -46.37 25.44 -25.32
C VAL A 127 -45.50 25.75 -24.12
N SER A 128 -45.88 25.11 -23.02
CA SER A 128 -45.37 25.19 -21.67
C SER A 128 -43.88 25.49 -21.56
N GLN A 129 -43.57 26.61 -20.90
CA GLN A 129 -42.37 26.70 -20.07
C GLN A 129 -42.48 25.58 -19.03
N VAL A 130 -41.85 24.43 -19.31
CA VAL A 130 -41.32 23.61 -18.23
C VAL A 130 -40.25 24.50 -17.59
N VAL A 131 -40.64 25.11 -16.49
CA VAL A 131 -39.71 25.74 -15.57
C VAL A 131 -38.83 24.59 -15.09
N ASP A 132 -37.61 24.49 -15.62
CA ASP A 132 -36.52 23.78 -14.96
C ASP A 132 -36.22 24.55 -13.68
N THR A 133 -37.09 24.35 -12.69
CA THR A 133 -36.91 24.67 -11.28
C THR A 133 -36.09 23.55 -10.66
N THR A 134 -34.89 23.28 -11.19
CA THR A 134 -33.81 22.82 -10.32
C THR A 134 -33.35 24.07 -9.59
N SER A 135 -33.84 24.20 -8.36
CA SER A 135 -33.84 25.40 -7.56
C SER A 135 -32.41 25.81 -7.24
N SER A 136 -32.15 27.12 -7.11
CA SER A 136 -30.93 27.60 -6.45
C SER A 136 -30.75 26.97 -5.05
N ALA A 137 -31.83 26.49 -4.44
CA ALA A 137 -31.82 25.70 -3.21
C ALA A 137 -31.20 24.32 -3.39
N ASP A 138 -31.47 23.60 -4.49
CA ASP A 138 -30.91 22.25 -4.73
C ASP A 138 -29.39 22.28 -4.91
N LEU A 139 -28.86 23.37 -5.49
CA LEU A 139 -27.42 23.61 -5.59
C LEU A 139 -26.79 24.09 -4.29
N ALA A 140 -27.51 24.89 -3.49
CA ALA A 140 -27.05 25.27 -2.15
C ALA A 140 -27.00 24.04 -1.24
N ASP A 141 -28.03 23.20 -1.28
CA ASP A 141 -28.12 21.92 -0.56
C ASP A 141 -27.05 20.93 -1.05
N ALA A 142 -26.80 20.83 -2.35
CA ALA A 142 -25.72 19.99 -2.88
C ALA A 142 -24.33 20.50 -2.46
N ARG A 143 -24.12 21.82 -2.41
CA ARG A 143 -22.86 22.42 -1.91
C ARG A 143 -22.68 22.21 -0.40
N SER A 144 -23.73 22.39 0.38
CA SER A 144 -23.73 22.04 1.81
C SER A 144 -23.54 20.54 2.04
N GLY A 145 -24.06 19.71 1.14
CA GLY A 145 -23.86 18.25 1.12
C GLY A 145 -22.44 17.81 0.79
N VAL A 146 -21.59 18.68 0.22
CA VAL A 146 -20.14 18.47 0.04
C VAL A 146 -19.34 18.97 1.25
N GLN A 147 -19.76 20.08 1.87
CA GLN A 147 -19.03 20.67 3.01
C GLN A 147 -18.97 19.75 4.23
N GLU A 148 -20.06 19.06 4.56
CA GLU A 148 -20.09 18.16 5.72
C GLU A 148 -19.18 16.92 5.55
N PRO A 149 -19.18 16.18 4.43
CA PRO A 149 -18.22 15.10 4.23
C PRO A 149 -16.77 15.61 4.10
N GLU A 150 -16.52 16.82 3.58
CA GLU A 150 -15.16 17.41 3.61
C GLU A 150 -14.69 17.68 5.04
N ARG A 151 -15.55 18.25 5.89
CA ARG A 151 -15.25 18.49 7.31
C ARG A 151 -14.99 17.17 8.04
N ARG A 152 -15.86 16.18 7.86
CA ARG A 152 -15.72 14.85 8.47
C ARG A 152 -14.47 14.13 7.97
N LEU A 153 -14.14 14.24 6.68
CA LEU A 153 -12.91 13.66 6.14
C LEU A 153 -11.67 14.29 6.77
N ALA A 154 -11.64 15.62 6.93
CA ALA A 154 -10.53 16.31 7.58
C ALA A 154 -10.37 15.87 9.05
N GLU A 155 -11.48 15.76 9.79
CA GLU A 155 -11.50 15.31 11.19
C GLU A 155 -11.02 13.86 11.32
N LEU A 156 -11.58 12.93 10.54
CA LEU A 156 -11.19 11.52 10.55
C LEU A 156 -9.74 11.33 10.11
N THR A 157 -9.27 12.10 9.12
CA THR A 157 -7.86 12.05 8.69
C THR A 157 -6.95 12.52 9.81
N ALA A 158 -7.28 13.62 10.50
CA ALA A 158 -6.50 14.10 11.62
C ALA A 158 -6.47 13.08 12.78
N GLN A 159 -7.62 12.47 13.10
CA GLN A 159 -7.73 11.43 14.11
C GLN A 159 -6.92 10.19 13.74
N LEU A 160 -6.98 9.74 12.48
CA LEU A 160 -6.21 8.62 11.98
C LEU A 160 -4.70 8.88 12.11
N GLN A 161 -4.24 10.06 11.72
CA GLN A 161 -2.82 10.43 11.85
C GLN A 161 -2.37 10.46 13.31
N ALA A 162 -3.15 11.07 14.21
CA ALA A 162 -2.84 11.08 15.64
C ALA A 162 -2.82 9.65 16.24
N THR A 163 -3.74 8.79 15.82
CA THR A 163 -3.82 7.39 16.27
C THR A 163 -2.64 6.57 15.74
N LYS A 164 -2.23 6.78 14.47
CA LYS A 164 -1.03 6.14 13.89
C LYS A 164 0.23 6.47 14.69
N VAL A 165 0.43 7.73 15.07
CA VAL A 165 1.58 8.15 15.91
C VAL A 165 1.61 7.41 17.25
N VAL A 166 0.46 7.20 17.89
CA VAL A 166 0.40 6.45 19.16
C VAL A 166 0.62 4.95 18.93
N ALA A 167 0.04 4.38 17.87
CA ALA A 167 0.21 2.97 17.51
C ALA A 167 1.67 2.62 17.16
N GLU A 168 2.41 3.53 16.53
CA GLU A 168 3.83 3.37 16.19
C GLU A 168 4.72 3.15 17.43
N LYS A 169 4.31 3.68 18.60
CA LYS A 169 5.03 3.50 19.87
C LYS A 169 4.80 2.12 20.52
N LEU A 170 3.93 1.27 19.98
CA LEU A 170 3.55 0.00 20.60
C LEU A 170 4.75 -0.92 20.88
N ASP A 171 5.71 -0.98 19.95
CA ASP A 171 6.91 -1.80 20.11
C ASP A 171 7.80 -1.29 21.27
N GLU A 172 8.04 0.03 21.31
CA GLU A 172 8.80 0.68 22.38
C GLU A 172 8.12 0.50 23.75
N CYS A 173 6.82 0.74 23.84
CA CYS A 173 6.07 0.58 25.09
C CYS A 173 6.10 -0.88 25.59
N PHE A 174 6.07 -1.86 24.67
CA PHE A 174 6.18 -3.27 25.04
C PHE A 174 7.56 -3.57 25.64
N ASP A 175 8.63 -3.07 25.05
CA ASP A 175 10.00 -3.27 25.55
C ASP A 175 10.20 -2.58 26.92
N ILE A 176 9.68 -1.35 27.10
CA ILE A 176 9.70 -0.65 28.40
C ILE A 176 8.96 -1.45 29.48
N LEU A 177 7.77 -1.98 29.16
CA LEU A 177 6.99 -2.80 30.08
C LEU A 177 7.74 -4.09 30.45
N LYS A 178 8.30 -4.78 29.45
CA LYS A 178 9.09 -5.99 29.65
C LYS A 178 10.32 -5.74 30.54
N ASN A 179 11.04 -4.65 30.30
CA ASN A 179 12.22 -4.30 31.09
C ASN A 179 11.84 -3.92 32.54
N SER A 180 10.76 -3.16 32.73
CA SER A 180 10.23 -2.84 34.06
C SER A 180 9.90 -4.10 34.87
N LEU A 181 9.39 -5.15 34.22
CA LEU A 181 9.11 -6.45 34.85
C LEU A 181 10.38 -7.26 35.16
N ALA A 182 11.43 -7.12 34.36
CA ALA A 182 12.70 -7.83 34.56
C ALA A 182 13.55 -7.20 35.68
N ASP A 183 13.53 -5.88 35.80
CA ASP A 183 14.34 -5.11 36.77
C ASP A 183 13.63 -4.91 38.12
N GLY A 184 12.30 -5.09 38.16
CA GLY A 184 11.46 -4.88 39.34
C GLY A 184 11.21 -6.15 40.18
N PRO A 185 10.71 -6.00 41.41
CA PRO A 185 10.17 -7.12 42.16
C PRO A 185 8.95 -7.67 41.43
N LEU A 186 8.95 -8.98 41.19
CA LEU A 186 7.84 -9.64 40.50
C LEU A 186 6.52 -9.49 41.28
N PRO A 187 5.40 -9.20 40.60
CA PRO A 187 4.10 -9.10 41.26
C PRO A 187 3.73 -10.38 42.01
N SER A 188 3.13 -10.24 43.20
CA SER A 188 2.86 -11.35 44.12
C SER A 188 1.95 -12.44 43.52
N TRP A 189 1.06 -12.08 42.60
CA TRP A 189 0.15 -13.03 41.95
C TRP A 189 0.87 -13.95 40.94
N ARG A 190 2.11 -13.65 40.53
CA ARG A 190 2.91 -14.57 39.70
C ARG A 190 3.23 -15.89 40.42
N TYR A 191 3.31 -15.84 41.76
CA TYR A 191 3.60 -17.02 42.58
C TYR A 191 2.35 -17.82 42.96
N ILE A 192 1.18 -17.45 42.44
CA ILE A 192 -0.03 -18.28 42.53
C ILE A 192 0.19 -19.53 41.67
N GLU A 193 -0.20 -20.69 42.19
CA GLU A 193 -0.01 -22.00 41.55
C GLU A 193 -0.50 -21.99 40.09
N GLY A 194 0.37 -22.40 39.16
CA GLY A 194 0.08 -22.47 37.73
C GLY A 194 0.35 -21.20 36.91
N ASN A 195 0.48 -20.02 37.53
CA ASN A 195 0.74 -18.77 36.82
C ASN A 195 2.16 -18.70 36.24
N GLU A 196 3.17 -19.16 36.98
CA GLU A 196 4.56 -19.17 36.52
C GLU A 196 4.74 -20.02 35.26
N GLU A 197 4.14 -21.22 35.23
CA GLU A 197 4.19 -22.08 34.04
C GLU A 197 3.41 -21.49 32.87
N ALA A 198 2.26 -20.86 33.13
CA ALA A 198 1.46 -20.21 32.10
C ALA A 198 2.21 -19.03 31.45
N ILE A 199 2.87 -18.20 32.27
CA ILE A 199 3.73 -17.10 31.82
C ILE A 199 4.89 -17.67 31.01
N SER A 200 5.61 -18.68 31.51
CA SER A 200 6.75 -19.27 30.81
C SER A 200 6.36 -19.84 29.44
N ARG A 201 5.22 -20.53 29.33
CA ARG A 201 4.67 -21.01 28.05
C ARG A 201 4.31 -19.86 27.10
N ALA A 202 3.70 -18.79 27.63
CA ALA A 202 3.34 -17.62 26.84
C ALA A 202 4.56 -16.84 26.35
N GLU A 203 5.60 -16.70 27.17
CA GLU A 203 6.89 -16.09 26.82
C GLU A 203 7.57 -16.87 25.70
N HIS A 204 7.63 -18.20 25.83
CA HIS A 204 8.19 -19.07 24.78
C HIS A 204 7.40 -18.95 23.47
N SER A 205 6.07 -18.96 23.53
CA SER A 205 5.22 -18.79 22.35
C SER A 205 5.40 -17.42 21.71
N ALA A 206 5.45 -16.34 22.50
CA ALA A 206 5.64 -14.99 22.01
C ALA A 206 7.02 -14.83 21.36
N ALA A 207 8.09 -15.36 21.97
CA ALA A 207 9.44 -15.34 21.42
C ALA A 207 9.55 -16.09 20.08
N LYS A 208 8.89 -17.25 19.96
CA LYS A 208 8.84 -18.00 18.69
C LYS A 208 8.14 -17.21 17.57
N ILE A 209 7.02 -16.58 17.89
CA ILE A 209 6.27 -15.76 16.93
C ILE A 209 7.06 -14.50 16.57
N GLU A 210 7.74 -13.88 17.53
CA GLU A 210 8.63 -12.73 17.30
C GLU A 210 9.74 -13.08 16.30
N ALA A 211 10.40 -14.23 16.47
CA ALA A 211 11.41 -14.68 15.53
C ALA A 211 10.85 -14.85 14.11
N THR A 212 9.66 -15.46 13.99
CA THR A 212 8.99 -15.64 12.69
C THR A 212 8.59 -14.29 12.06
N TYR A 213 8.15 -13.33 12.87
CA TYR A 213 7.86 -11.97 12.40
C TYR A 213 9.13 -11.28 11.86
N ILE A 214 10.24 -11.34 12.58
CA ILE A 214 11.53 -10.77 12.15
C ILE A 214 11.98 -11.39 10.81
N ASP A 215 11.84 -12.70 10.66
CA ASP A 215 12.20 -13.38 9.41
C ASP A 215 11.26 -12.99 8.26
N SER A 216 9.96 -12.83 8.53
CA SER A 216 8.99 -12.33 7.53
C SER A 216 9.28 -10.89 7.09
N GLN A 217 9.74 -10.04 8.02
CA GLN A 217 10.12 -8.66 7.74
C GLN A 217 11.34 -8.61 6.82
N LYS A 218 12.41 -9.33 7.18
CA LYS A 218 13.64 -9.43 6.35
C LYS A 218 13.34 -9.92 4.94
N THR A 219 12.46 -10.92 4.83
CA THR A 219 12.03 -11.45 3.54
C THR A 219 11.29 -10.39 2.72
N THR A 220 10.36 -9.67 3.35
CA THR A 220 9.58 -8.61 2.68
C THR A 220 10.47 -7.46 2.21
N ASP A 221 11.41 -7.01 3.04
CA ASP A 221 12.38 -5.97 2.69
C ASP A 221 13.26 -6.37 1.49
N ALA A 222 13.71 -7.62 1.47
CA ALA A 222 14.47 -8.16 0.33
C ALA A 222 13.62 -8.21 -0.95
N MET A 223 12.36 -8.63 -0.87
CA MET A 223 11.45 -8.67 -2.02
C MET A 223 11.11 -7.28 -2.55
N LEU A 224 10.94 -6.28 -1.67
CA LEU A 224 10.75 -4.87 -2.07
C LEU A 224 11.98 -4.33 -2.79
N PHE A 225 13.18 -4.62 -2.28
CA PHE A 225 14.42 -4.21 -2.92
C PHE A 225 14.60 -4.88 -4.29
N ALA A 226 14.36 -6.20 -4.38
CA ALA A 226 14.41 -6.94 -5.64
C ALA A 226 13.41 -6.39 -6.67
N GLN A 227 12.20 -6.04 -6.24
CA GLN A 227 11.18 -5.40 -7.07
C GLN A 227 11.67 -4.07 -7.65
N ASN A 228 12.23 -3.20 -6.82
CA ASN A 228 12.76 -1.92 -7.27
C ASN A 228 13.93 -2.09 -8.27
N ALA A 229 14.81 -3.07 -8.01
CA ALA A 229 15.93 -3.39 -8.87
C ALA A 229 15.48 -3.93 -10.26
N VAL A 230 14.51 -4.84 -10.31
CA VAL A 230 13.99 -5.36 -11.59
C VAL A 230 13.20 -4.31 -12.37
N GLN A 231 12.43 -3.45 -11.70
CA GLN A 231 11.75 -2.32 -12.34
C GLN A 231 12.75 -1.32 -12.93
N SER A 232 13.84 -1.04 -12.22
CA SER A 232 14.93 -0.18 -12.72
C SER A 232 15.63 -0.82 -13.92
N SER A 233 15.89 -2.13 -13.87
CA SER A 233 16.43 -2.89 -15.01
C SER A 233 15.52 -2.77 -16.25
N HIS A 234 14.21 -2.99 -16.05
CA HIS A 234 13.19 -2.90 -17.10
C HIS A 234 13.16 -1.52 -17.74
N HIS A 235 13.16 -0.46 -16.93
CA HIS A 235 13.23 0.91 -17.41
C HIS A 235 14.47 1.19 -18.27
N HIS A 236 15.66 0.79 -17.78
CA HIS A 236 16.91 0.99 -18.51
C HIS A 236 16.95 0.19 -19.83
N TYR A 237 16.44 -1.04 -19.83
CA TYR A 237 16.41 -1.87 -21.01
C TYR A 237 15.41 -1.37 -22.06
N SER A 238 14.23 -0.93 -21.62
CA SER A 238 13.23 -0.28 -22.49
C SER A 238 13.82 0.96 -23.17
N HIS A 239 14.60 1.76 -22.44
CA HIS A 239 15.25 2.92 -23.02
C HIS A 239 16.35 2.55 -24.04
N ALA A 240 17.13 1.50 -23.76
CA ALA A 240 18.07 0.95 -24.73
C ALA A 240 17.37 0.46 -26.02
N MET A 241 16.22 -0.19 -25.89
CA MET A 241 15.38 -0.60 -27.04
C MET A 241 14.89 0.60 -27.84
N PHE A 242 14.36 1.62 -27.17
CA PHE A 242 13.87 2.84 -27.83
C PHE A 242 14.96 3.52 -28.67
N LEU A 243 16.18 3.65 -28.14
CA LEU A 243 17.31 4.22 -28.86
C LEU A 243 17.68 3.38 -30.10
N LEU A 244 17.66 2.05 -29.96
CA LEU A 244 17.95 1.14 -31.07
C LEU A 244 16.86 1.13 -32.13
N GLU A 245 15.58 1.22 -31.75
CA GLU A 245 14.47 1.38 -32.70
C GLU A 245 14.60 2.70 -33.48
N GLY A 246 15.04 3.77 -32.83
CA GLY A 246 15.32 5.05 -33.50
C GLY A 246 16.38 4.97 -34.59
N VAL A 247 17.33 4.03 -34.49
CA VAL A 247 18.42 3.85 -35.46
C VAL A 247 18.11 2.75 -36.49
N CYS A 248 17.54 1.63 -36.03
CA CYS A 248 17.35 0.38 -36.77
C CYS A 248 15.91 0.11 -37.22
N GLY A 249 14.93 0.87 -36.71
CA GLY A 249 13.51 0.58 -36.87
C GLY A 249 13.02 0.67 -38.31
N SER A 250 12.08 -0.20 -38.66
CA SER A 250 11.42 -0.26 -39.99
C SER A 250 10.61 1.00 -40.34
N HIS A 251 10.30 1.83 -39.34
CA HIS A 251 9.54 3.07 -39.48
C HIS A 251 10.41 4.30 -39.83
N ARG A 252 11.73 4.15 -39.91
CA ARG A 252 12.61 5.25 -40.26
C ARG A 252 12.45 5.59 -41.75
N SER A 253 12.12 6.84 -42.04
CA SER A 253 12.11 7.38 -43.40
C SER A 253 13.45 7.10 -44.09
N LYS A 254 13.43 6.55 -45.33
CA LYS A 254 14.65 6.32 -46.13
C LYS A 254 15.52 7.58 -46.24
N ILE A 255 14.92 8.77 -46.21
CA ILE A 255 15.63 10.07 -46.25
C ILE A 255 16.34 10.34 -44.91
N ALA A 256 15.69 10.05 -43.78
CA ALA A 256 16.30 10.20 -42.46
C ALA A 256 17.45 9.22 -42.20
N ALA A 257 17.43 8.04 -42.83
CA ALA A 257 18.52 7.06 -42.75
C ALA A 257 19.75 7.46 -43.58
N ILE A 258 19.54 8.17 -44.70
CA ILE A 258 20.58 8.66 -45.61
C ILE A 258 21.21 9.98 -45.11
N MET A 259 20.42 10.85 -44.45
CA MET A 259 20.89 12.15 -43.94
C MET A 259 21.43 12.11 -42.50
N ALA A 260 21.28 10.99 -41.79
CA ALA A 260 21.85 10.84 -40.46
C ALA A 260 23.38 10.63 -40.56
N ASP A 261 24.12 11.57 -39.98
CA ASP A 261 25.57 11.49 -39.83
C ASP A 261 25.98 10.19 -39.12
N GLU A 262 27.01 9.52 -39.63
CA GLU A 262 27.51 8.26 -39.07
C GLU A 262 28.01 8.44 -37.63
N GLN A 263 28.57 9.61 -37.32
CA GLN A 263 28.97 9.96 -35.96
C GLN A 263 27.75 10.03 -35.01
N SER A 264 26.60 10.53 -35.50
CA SER A 264 25.36 10.54 -34.72
C SER A 264 24.83 9.13 -34.48
N LYS A 265 24.94 8.22 -35.45
CA LYS A 265 24.52 6.82 -35.28
C LYS A 265 25.40 6.11 -34.27
N GLU A 266 26.72 6.25 -34.39
CA GLU A 266 27.67 5.67 -33.44
C GLU A 266 27.36 6.09 -32.00
N MET A 267 27.10 7.39 -31.78
CA MET A 267 26.73 7.91 -30.47
C MET A 267 25.44 7.29 -29.93
N THR A 268 24.41 7.12 -30.76
CA THR A 268 23.15 6.48 -30.32
C THR A 268 23.34 5.00 -29.98
N TYR A 269 24.12 4.24 -30.76
CA TYR A 269 24.43 2.85 -30.42
C TYR A 269 25.24 2.74 -29.13
N LYS A 270 26.21 3.64 -28.94
CA LYS A 270 27.02 3.70 -27.71
C LYS A 270 26.15 4.03 -26.49
N GLU A 271 25.22 4.96 -26.63
CA GLU A 271 24.27 5.31 -25.57
C GLU A 271 23.34 4.13 -25.25
N ALA A 272 22.78 3.46 -26.25
CA ALA A 272 21.97 2.26 -26.05
C ALA A 272 22.75 1.15 -25.32
N ALA A 273 24.03 0.96 -25.67
CA ALA A 273 24.92 0.02 -24.99
C ALA A 273 25.15 0.39 -23.50
N GLN A 274 25.29 1.68 -23.17
CA GLN A 274 25.42 2.14 -21.78
C GLN A 274 24.14 1.89 -20.98
N TRP A 275 22.96 2.13 -21.57
CA TRP A 275 21.68 1.82 -20.92
C TRP A 275 21.48 0.32 -20.69
N ALA A 276 21.84 -0.52 -21.65
CA ALA A 276 21.85 -1.97 -21.50
C ALA A 276 22.78 -2.44 -20.36
N GLN A 277 23.95 -1.82 -20.20
CA GLN A 277 24.85 -2.11 -19.07
C GLN A 277 24.23 -1.73 -17.72
N LYS A 278 23.57 -0.56 -17.63
CA LYS A 278 22.83 -0.16 -16.42
C LYS A 278 21.72 -1.15 -16.09
N ALA A 279 20.97 -1.60 -17.10
CA ALA A 279 19.94 -2.63 -16.94
C ALA A 279 20.54 -3.91 -16.34
N GLN A 280 21.66 -4.40 -16.89
CA GLN A 280 22.35 -5.59 -16.38
C GLN A 280 22.80 -5.44 -14.92
N ILE A 281 23.33 -4.28 -14.54
CA ILE A 281 23.74 -4.01 -13.16
C ILE A 281 22.54 -4.12 -12.21
N CYS A 282 21.43 -3.45 -12.54
CA CYS A 282 20.20 -3.50 -11.74
C CYS A 282 19.63 -4.93 -11.66
N PHE A 283 19.66 -5.68 -12.76
CA PHE A 283 19.20 -7.06 -12.78
C PHE A 283 20.06 -7.99 -11.92
N ASN A 284 21.39 -7.87 -12.00
CA ASN A 284 22.29 -8.64 -11.15
C ASN A 284 22.06 -8.36 -9.67
N GLU A 285 21.76 -7.11 -9.34
CA GLU A 285 21.46 -6.70 -7.97
C GLU A 285 20.12 -7.28 -7.47
N CYS A 286 19.12 -7.37 -8.35
CA CYS A 286 17.88 -8.10 -8.09
C CYS A 286 18.17 -9.57 -7.78
N LEU A 287 18.93 -10.27 -8.63
CA LEU A 287 19.27 -11.68 -8.43
C LEU A 287 20.08 -11.89 -7.15
N ARG A 288 21.06 -11.03 -6.87
CA ARG A 288 21.85 -11.07 -5.63
C ARG A 288 20.98 -11.00 -4.38
N THR A 289 19.91 -10.21 -4.45
CA THR A 289 18.97 -10.02 -3.34
C THR A 289 18.03 -11.22 -3.18
N LEU A 290 17.64 -11.83 -4.30
CA LEU A 290 16.77 -13.00 -4.33
C LEU A 290 17.49 -14.32 -4.04
N GLU A 291 18.83 -14.36 -4.12
CA GLU A 291 19.62 -15.57 -3.92
C GLU A 291 19.28 -16.35 -2.63
N PRO A 292 19.09 -15.72 -1.45
CA PRO A 292 18.69 -16.43 -0.23
C PRO A 292 17.28 -17.06 -0.31
N PHE A 293 16.49 -16.66 -1.30
CA PHE A 293 15.09 -17.04 -1.51
C PHE A 293 14.89 -17.78 -2.84
N LYS A 294 15.98 -18.27 -3.46
CA LYS A 294 15.94 -18.89 -4.79
C LYS A 294 14.98 -20.08 -4.88
N ASP A 295 14.83 -20.83 -3.80
CA ASP A 295 13.89 -21.96 -3.71
C ASP A 295 12.42 -21.52 -3.87
N PHE A 296 12.09 -20.27 -3.55
CA PHE A 296 10.75 -19.71 -3.74
C PHE A 296 10.47 -19.28 -5.18
N LEU A 297 11.51 -19.09 -6.00
CA LEU A 297 11.37 -18.67 -7.40
C LEU A 297 10.89 -19.81 -8.31
N GLY A 298 11.07 -21.07 -7.90
CA GLY A 298 10.61 -22.23 -8.68
C GLY A 298 11.15 -22.22 -10.11
N ASP A 299 10.25 -22.34 -11.09
CA ASP A 299 10.58 -22.37 -12.52
C ASP A 299 11.21 -21.05 -13.04
N GLU A 300 11.00 -19.92 -12.33
CA GLU A 300 11.58 -18.63 -12.70
C GLU A 300 13.10 -18.61 -12.55
N ALA A 301 13.67 -19.49 -11.73
CA ALA A 301 15.13 -19.59 -11.56
C ALA A 301 15.84 -19.95 -12.88
N GLN A 302 15.21 -20.76 -13.73
CA GLN A 302 15.75 -21.10 -15.05
C GLN A 302 15.64 -19.92 -16.03
N GLY A 303 14.56 -19.13 -15.93
CA GLY A 303 14.40 -17.87 -16.67
C GLY A 303 15.47 -16.84 -16.31
N CYS A 304 15.88 -16.78 -15.04
CA CYS A 304 16.98 -15.92 -14.58
C CYS A 304 18.31 -16.29 -15.24
N ASP A 305 18.65 -17.59 -15.28
CA ASP A 305 19.91 -18.06 -15.87
C ASP A 305 19.99 -17.71 -17.36
N GLU A 306 18.87 -17.80 -18.09
CA GLU A 306 18.79 -17.39 -19.49
C GLU A 306 18.89 -15.86 -19.65
N LEU A 307 18.28 -15.06 -18.78
CA LEU A 307 18.44 -13.60 -18.77
C LEU A 307 19.89 -13.17 -18.45
N VAL A 308 20.60 -13.91 -17.59
CA VAL A 308 22.02 -13.67 -17.28
C VAL A 308 22.91 -14.07 -18.46
N GLN A 309 22.72 -15.25 -19.04
CA GLN A 309 23.58 -15.77 -20.11
C GLN A 309 23.36 -15.06 -21.46
N THR A 310 22.12 -14.64 -21.75
CA THR A 310 21.75 -14.13 -23.07
C THR A 310 21.27 -12.67 -23.07
N GLY A 311 20.99 -12.05 -21.92
CA GLY A 311 19.73 -11.29 -21.83
C GLY A 311 19.69 -9.86 -21.32
N LEU A 312 20.75 -9.04 -21.20
CA LEU A 312 20.54 -7.56 -21.17
C LEU A 312 21.57 -6.78 -21.98
N LEU A 313 22.61 -7.45 -22.50
CA LEU A 313 23.72 -6.82 -23.20
C LEU A 313 23.59 -6.87 -24.74
N GLN A 314 22.39 -7.15 -25.27
CA GLN A 314 22.15 -7.20 -26.73
C GLN A 314 22.51 -5.86 -27.42
N ALA A 315 22.23 -4.72 -26.79
CA ALA A 315 22.63 -3.41 -27.31
C ALA A 315 24.16 -3.21 -27.35
N VAL A 316 24.89 -3.78 -26.38
CA VAL A 316 26.36 -3.79 -26.37
C VAL A 316 26.89 -4.64 -27.53
N GLN A 317 26.28 -5.80 -27.80
CA GLN A 317 26.63 -6.65 -28.93
C GLN A 317 26.37 -5.94 -30.27
N LEU A 318 25.25 -5.21 -30.39
CA LEU A 318 24.93 -4.38 -31.55
C LEU A 318 25.95 -3.25 -31.78
N TYR A 319 26.36 -2.54 -30.73
CA TYR A 319 27.42 -1.52 -30.84
C TYR A 319 28.74 -2.14 -31.31
N ASN A 320 29.17 -3.24 -30.68
CA ASN A 320 30.41 -3.91 -31.04
C ASN A 320 30.40 -4.48 -32.47
N LEU A 321 29.25 -4.96 -32.95
CA LEU A 321 29.11 -5.45 -34.33
C LEU A 321 29.27 -4.32 -35.36
N ASN A 322 28.71 -3.13 -35.08
CA ASN A 322 28.74 -2.00 -36.03
C ASN A 322 30.04 -1.17 -35.95
N TYR A 323 30.63 -1.03 -34.76
CA TYR A 323 31.74 -0.09 -34.51
C TYR A 323 32.95 -0.70 -33.78
N GLY A 324 32.93 -2.00 -33.43
CA GLY A 324 34.00 -2.68 -32.69
C GLY A 324 35.25 -3.09 -33.49
N GLY A 325 35.41 -2.59 -34.72
CA GLY A 325 36.67 -2.69 -35.47
C GLY A 325 36.95 -3.99 -36.22
N LYS A 326 36.07 -5.01 -36.20
CA LYS A 326 36.20 -6.22 -37.04
C LYS A 326 35.12 -6.27 -38.12
N ALA A 327 35.42 -5.69 -39.27
CA ALA A 327 34.55 -5.65 -40.44
C ALA A 327 34.40 -7.03 -41.10
N LEU A 328 33.28 -7.72 -40.86
CA LEU A 328 32.78 -8.76 -41.76
C LEU A 328 31.59 -8.16 -42.52
N GLN A 329 31.85 -7.56 -43.68
CA GLN A 329 30.86 -6.80 -44.47
C GLN A 329 29.71 -7.64 -45.06
N PHE A 330 29.73 -8.98 -44.95
CA PHE A 330 28.65 -9.84 -45.39
C PHE A 330 27.89 -10.44 -44.20
N GLY A 331 26.58 -10.17 -44.12
CA GLY A 331 25.67 -10.75 -43.12
C GLY A 331 25.32 -9.86 -41.91
N ILE A 332 25.93 -8.67 -41.78
CA ILE A 332 25.67 -7.73 -40.66
C ILE A 332 24.17 -7.40 -40.54
N THR A 333 23.47 -7.20 -41.66
CA THR A 333 22.04 -6.83 -41.65
C THR A 333 21.17 -7.96 -41.10
N THR A 334 21.44 -9.21 -41.49
CA THR A 334 20.74 -10.39 -40.97
C THR A 334 21.06 -10.61 -39.49
N GLN A 335 22.33 -10.45 -39.10
CA GLN A 335 22.75 -10.60 -37.70
C GLN A 335 22.15 -9.50 -36.80
N MET A 336 22.05 -8.27 -37.30
CA MET A 336 21.39 -7.15 -36.63
C MET A 336 19.90 -7.42 -36.42
N GLN A 337 19.21 -7.92 -37.45
CA GLN A 337 17.78 -8.25 -37.34
C GLN A 337 17.52 -9.38 -36.33
N ILE A 338 18.37 -10.41 -36.31
CA ILE A 338 18.31 -11.48 -35.30
C ILE A 338 18.53 -10.93 -33.89
N MET A 339 19.47 -10.00 -33.70
CA MET A 339 19.72 -9.40 -32.37
C MET A 339 18.56 -8.52 -31.90
N LEU A 340 17.90 -7.78 -32.80
CA LEU A 340 16.70 -7.00 -32.45
C LEU A 340 15.54 -7.90 -32.02
N GLN A 341 15.29 -8.99 -32.74
CA GLN A 341 14.28 -9.99 -32.33
C GLN A 341 14.62 -10.63 -30.98
N LYS A 342 15.90 -10.92 -30.73
CA LYS A 342 16.35 -11.39 -29.41
C LYS A 342 16.13 -10.35 -28.33
N GLN A 343 16.29 -9.07 -28.64
CA GLN A 343 16.07 -7.96 -27.70
C GLN A 343 14.60 -7.89 -27.25
N GLU A 344 13.66 -8.06 -28.18
CA GLU A 344 12.22 -8.13 -27.88
C GLU A 344 11.90 -9.35 -26.99
N ALA A 345 12.36 -10.54 -27.36
CA ALA A 345 12.13 -11.75 -26.57
C ALA A 345 12.74 -11.67 -25.16
N VAL A 346 13.89 -11.01 -25.03
CA VAL A 346 14.52 -10.72 -23.74
C VAL A 346 13.68 -9.75 -22.90
N PHE A 347 13.13 -8.71 -23.52
CA PHE A 347 12.29 -7.73 -22.83
C PHE A 347 11.00 -8.36 -22.32
N GLU A 348 10.37 -9.24 -23.11
CA GLU A 348 9.21 -10.03 -22.70
C GLU A 348 9.54 -10.85 -21.45
N ARG A 349 10.64 -11.61 -21.47
CA ARG A 349 11.09 -12.41 -20.32
C ARG A 349 11.42 -11.57 -19.08
N LEU A 350 12.08 -10.42 -19.26
CA LEU A 350 12.34 -9.49 -18.16
C LEU A 350 11.02 -8.95 -17.58
N THR A 351 10.02 -8.75 -18.42
CA THR A 351 8.67 -8.32 -18.00
C THR A 351 7.99 -9.42 -17.19
N ASP A 352 8.00 -10.66 -17.68
CA ASP A 352 7.42 -11.81 -16.97
C ASP A 352 8.08 -12.00 -15.59
N PHE A 353 9.42 -11.93 -15.55
CA PHE A 353 10.18 -12.00 -14.31
C PHE A 353 9.84 -10.84 -13.36
N ALA A 354 9.72 -9.60 -13.87
CA ALA A 354 9.32 -8.46 -13.05
C ALA A 354 7.92 -8.62 -12.45
N VAL A 355 6.99 -9.20 -13.21
CA VAL A 355 5.63 -9.53 -12.73
C VAL A 355 5.70 -10.62 -11.66
N ALA A 356 6.51 -11.66 -11.85
CA ALA A 356 6.71 -12.70 -10.86
C ALA A 356 7.25 -12.12 -9.54
N VAL A 357 8.32 -11.32 -9.59
CA VAL A 357 8.87 -10.63 -8.42
C VAL A 357 7.80 -9.75 -7.75
N GLN A 358 7.03 -8.98 -8.52
CA GLN A 358 5.95 -8.16 -7.95
C GLN A 358 4.88 -8.99 -7.23
N ASN A 359 4.52 -10.17 -7.76
CA ASN A 359 3.57 -11.06 -7.12
C ASN A 359 4.13 -11.66 -5.83
N PHE A 360 5.40 -12.05 -5.83
CA PHE A 360 6.10 -12.49 -4.61
C PHE A 360 6.17 -11.39 -3.56
N THR A 361 6.46 -10.14 -3.94
CA THR A 361 6.45 -8.99 -3.03
C THR A 361 5.10 -8.84 -2.36
N LYS A 362 4.00 -8.81 -3.13
CA LYS A 362 2.63 -8.71 -2.59
C LYS A 362 2.29 -9.84 -1.63
N HIS A 363 2.72 -11.06 -1.95
CA HIS A 363 2.54 -12.21 -1.06
C HIS A 363 3.32 -12.03 0.24
N SER A 364 4.59 -11.62 0.16
CA SER A 364 5.44 -11.39 1.35
C SER A 364 4.88 -10.29 2.25
N GLU A 365 4.38 -9.18 1.69
CA GLU A 365 3.71 -8.11 2.44
C GLU A 365 2.43 -8.61 3.15
N SER A 366 1.67 -9.51 2.52
CA SER A 366 0.50 -10.13 3.14
C SER A 366 0.90 -11.01 4.32
N VAL A 367 1.93 -11.86 4.15
CA VAL A 367 2.44 -12.73 5.21
C VAL A 367 3.01 -11.90 6.36
N HIS A 368 3.76 -10.84 6.07
CA HIS A 368 4.32 -9.95 7.08
C HIS A 368 3.23 -9.28 7.92
N ARG A 369 2.15 -8.79 7.29
CA ARG A 369 0.98 -8.25 8.01
C ARG A 369 0.33 -9.30 8.89
N GLU A 370 0.11 -10.52 8.38
CA GLU A 370 -0.45 -11.61 9.19
C GLU A 370 0.44 -11.93 10.40
N MET A 371 1.77 -11.98 10.20
CA MET A 371 2.71 -12.22 11.29
C MET A 371 2.74 -11.08 12.30
N ARG A 372 2.58 -9.82 11.87
CA ARG A 372 2.41 -8.67 12.77
C ARG A 372 1.19 -8.87 13.67
N HIS A 373 0.03 -9.23 13.10
CA HIS A 373 -1.17 -9.48 13.90
C HIS A 373 -0.99 -10.63 14.90
N LYS A 374 -0.39 -11.74 14.47
CA LYS A 374 -0.09 -12.89 15.34
C LYS A 374 0.84 -12.51 16.49
N ARG A 375 1.89 -11.74 16.19
CA ARG A 375 2.86 -11.24 17.17
C ARG A 375 2.18 -10.31 18.18
N ASP A 376 1.39 -9.35 17.73
CA ASP A 376 0.72 -8.40 18.61
C ASP A 376 -0.34 -9.10 19.48
N ALA A 377 -1.04 -10.11 18.95
CA ALA A 377 -1.94 -10.95 19.74
C ALA A 377 -1.21 -11.79 20.79
N ALA A 378 -0.05 -12.36 20.47
CA ALA A 378 0.77 -13.10 21.41
C ALA A 378 1.31 -12.20 22.53
N ARG A 379 1.78 -11.00 22.18
CA ARG A 379 2.21 -9.98 23.15
C ARG A 379 1.08 -9.53 24.06
N ARG A 380 -0.13 -9.31 23.54
CA ARG A 380 -1.31 -9.00 24.38
C ARG A 380 -1.62 -10.11 25.38
N LYS A 381 -1.62 -11.38 24.94
CA LYS A 381 -1.82 -12.53 25.85
C LYS A 381 -0.74 -12.59 26.92
N LEU A 382 0.50 -12.35 26.55
CA LEU A 382 1.62 -12.33 27.47
C LEU A 382 1.49 -11.20 28.50
N VAL A 383 1.15 -9.99 28.05
CA VAL A 383 0.94 -8.84 28.96
C VAL A 383 -0.24 -9.04 29.88
N ALA A 384 -1.36 -9.60 29.38
CA ALA A 384 -2.51 -9.96 30.21
C ALA A 384 -2.11 -10.93 31.34
N LEU A 385 -1.26 -11.92 31.03
CA LEU A 385 -0.68 -12.80 32.04
C LEU A 385 0.31 -12.07 32.94
N TRP A 386 1.10 -11.12 32.43
CA TRP A 386 2.07 -10.35 33.21
C TRP A 386 1.45 -9.30 34.14
N MET A 387 0.19 -8.92 33.93
CA MET A 387 -0.50 -7.89 34.72
C MET A 387 -1.74 -8.44 35.43
N ASN A 388 -2.01 -9.75 35.31
CA ASN A 388 -3.24 -10.41 35.78
C ASN A 388 -4.52 -9.72 35.26
N ASP A 389 -4.46 -9.18 34.04
CA ASP A 389 -5.60 -8.51 33.40
C ASP A 389 -6.35 -9.52 32.52
N ILE A 390 -7.30 -10.23 33.14
CA ILE A 390 -8.12 -11.26 32.48
C ILE A 390 -9.25 -10.62 31.64
N SER A 391 -9.36 -9.29 31.60
CA SER A 391 -10.51 -8.60 30.99
C SER A 391 -10.60 -8.71 29.46
N ASP A 392 -9.53 -9.12 28.77
CA ASP A 392 -9.46 -9.16 27.29
C ASP A 392 -9.67 -10.56 26.65
N TYR A 393 -10.01 -11.60 27.42
CA TYR A 393 -10.12 -12.99 26.91
C TYR A 393 -11.39 -13.32 26.10
N SER A 394 -12.32 -12.38 25.92
CA SER A 394 -13.65 -12.65 25.34
C SER A 394 -13.84 -12.31 23.85
N SER A 395 -12.77 -12.18 23.06
CA SER A 395 -12.88 -12.16 21.58
C SER A 395 -12.55 -13.54 20.99
N PRO A 396 -13.50 -14.24 20.34
CA PRO A 396 -13.28 -15.57 19.81
C PRO A 396 -12.32 -15.49 18.62
N SER A 397 -11.08 -15.93 18.82
CA SER A 397 -10.21 -16.29 17.70
C SER A 397 -10.84 -17.48 16.99
N SER A 398 -11.31 -17.29 15.76
CA SER A 398 -11.76 -18.34 14.85
C SER A 398 -10.77 -19.51 14.84
N PRO A 399 -11.26 -20.77 14.78
CA PRO A 399 -10.39 -21.93 14.75
C PRO A 399 -9.48 -21.86 13.53
N ILE A 400 -8.18 -21.92 13.78
CA ILE A 400 -7.16 -22.17 12.77
C ILE A 400 -7.51 -23.52 12.15
N SER A 401 -7.90 -23.51 10.87
CA SER A 401 -8.06 -24.74 10.12
C SER A 401 -6.69 -25.39 9.95
N PRO A 402 -6.51 -26.66 10.33
CA PRO A 402 -5.29 -27.38 10.00
C PRO A 402 -5.23 -27.59 8.48
N LEU A 403 -4.08 -27.27 7.90
CA LEU A 403 -3.68 -27.74 6.57
C LEU A 403 -3.49 -29.26 6.58
#